data_AF-A0A7C4YBF9-F1
#
_entry.id   AF-A0A7C4YBF9-F1
#
_cell.length_a   1.000
_cell.length_b   1.000
_cell.length_c   1.000
_cell.angle_alpha   90.00
_cell.angle_beta   90.00
_cell.angle_gamma   90.00
#
_symmetry.space_group_name_H-M   'P 1'
#
loop_
_entity.id
_entity.type
_entity.pdbx_description
1 polymer ?
#
loop_
_entity_poly.entity_id
_entity_poly.type
_entity_poly.pdbx_seq_one_letter_code
_entity_poly.pdbx_strand_id
1 'polypeptide(L)'
;FGDANWHSRLEQKTTQSQAAKHSIGKIDFLPAPPHRRRGLNRVAPSQRHARSIFEGRQSNDGTGWGTLVHAWFSLIEWLDDGAPTDAELRDAAMRLQDQLPARLFADMDRNIADFRAIIARPAIRRQLSRSTYADRQPARVERERTFLVRQGDELLAGSIDRLVWFSDGAEILDFKTDAVADPLALEKAVEFHRVQLESYRDAVALMTQMPESKIAMRLVFTQPGVIVPL
;
A
#
# COMPACT_ATOMS: atom_id res chain seq x y z
N PHE A 1 -8.14 31.72 -29.96
CA PHE A 1 -6.92 32.19 -30.66
C PHE A 1 -6.32 33.33 -29.84
N GLY A 2 -5.16 33.10 -29.23
CA GLY A 2 -4.48 34.06 -28.35
C GLY A 2 -3.69 35.08 -29.15
N ASP A 3 -3.78 36.34 -28.74
CA ASP A 3 -3.15 37.48 -29.40
C ASP A 3 -1.62 37.47 -29.20
N ALA A 4 -0.86 37.42 -30.30
CA ALA A 4 0.60 37.25 -30.32
C ALA A 4 1.37 38.48 -29.79
N ASN A 5 0.69 39.60 -29.55
CA ASN A 5 1.28 40.86 -29.08
C ASN A 5 0.91 41.21 -27.64
N TRP A 6 0.63 40.22 -26.79
CA TRP A 6 0.29 40.44 -25.37
C TRP A 6 1.37 41.25 -24.62
N HIS A 7 2.64 41.14 -25.04
CA HIS A 7 3.78 41.76 -24.36
C HIS A 7 3.87 43.29 -24.59
N SER A 8 3.13 43.84 -25.56
CA SER A 8 3.15 45.27 -25.89
C SER A 8 2.28 46.13 -24.97
N ARG A 9 1.42 45.51 -24.14
CA ARG A 9 0.48 46.21 -23.23
C ARG A 9 0.98 46.32 -21.79
N LEU A 10 2.19 45.84 -21.51
CA LEU A 10 2.83 46.09 -20.23
C LEU A 10 3.56 47.42 -20.32
N GLU A 11 2.89 48.50 -19.91
CA GLU A 11 3.54 49.76 -19.56
C GLU A 11 4.67 49.44 -18.59
N GLN A 12 5.92 49.64 -19.03
CA GLN A 12 7.09 49.56 -18.16
C GLN A 12 7.04 50.74 -17.19
N LYS A 13 6.32 50.57 -16.07
CA LYS A 13 6.52 51.42 -14.90
C LYS A 13 7.91 51.13 -14.37
N THR A 14 8.87 51.94 -14.79
CA THR A 14 10.21 52.03 -14.17
C THR A 14 10.06 52.61 -12.78
N THR A 15 9.54 51.82 -11.84
CA THR A 15 9.66 52.11 -10.42
C THR A 15 11.09 51.76 -10.04
N GLN A 16 11.95 52.77 -9.91
CA GLN A 16 13.24 52.63 -9.23
C GLN A 16 12.98 52.08 -7.81
N SER A 17 13.08 50.77 -7.67
CA SER A 17 13.07 50.12 -6.37
C SER A 17 14.44 50.37 -5.74
N GLN A 18 14.50 51.34 -4.82
CA GLN A 18 15.61 51.45 -3.89
C GLN A 18 15.68 50.14 -3.12
N ALA A 19 16.71 49.34 -3.40
CA ALA A 19 16.98 48.10 -2.69
C ALA A 19 17.33 48.44 -1.23
N ALA A 20 16.32 48.46 -0.37
CA ALA A 20 16.52 48.37 1.07
C ALA A 20 17.22 47.05 1.35
N LYS A 21 18.52 47.11 1.69
CA LYS A 21 19.31 45.98 2.19
C LYS A 21 18.63 45.47 3.47
N HIS A 22 17.75 44.50 3.33
CA HIS A 22 17.29 43.72 4.46
C HIS A 22 18.48 42.88 4.90
N SER A 23 19.08 43.24 6.03
CA SER A 23 20.05 42.37 6.69
C SER A 23 19.34 41.08 7.04
N ILE A 24 19.71 39.98 6.39
CA ILE A 24 19.29 38.64 6.78
C ILE A 24 19.82 38.45 8.21
N GLY A 25 18.91 38.48 9.19
CA GLY A 25 19.25 38.18 10.57
C GLY A 25 19.97 36.85 10.62
N LYS A 26 21.06 36.78 11.38
CA LYS A 26 21.88 35.57 11.49
C LYS A 26 20.99 34.41 11.94
N ILE A 27 20.81 33.41 11.07
CA ILE A 27 20.11 32.18 11.44
C ILE A 27 21.10 31.36 12.25
N ASP A 28 21.00 31.46 13.57
CA ASP A 28 21.75 30.60 14.47
C ASP A 28 21.06 29.23 14.50
N PHE A 29 21.63 28.28 13.74
CA PHE A 29 21.26 26.88 13.86
C PHE A 29 21.65 26.38 15.25
N LEU A 30 20.71 25.78 15.97
CA LEU A 30 21.02 25.06 17.20
C LEU A 30 22.12 24.02 16.90
N PRO A 31 23.17 23.92 17.74
CA PRO A 31 24.20 22.91 17.55
C PRO A 31 23.55 21.53 17.53
N ALA A 32 23.90 20.74 16.51
CA ALA A 32 23.40 19.38 16.38
C ALA A 32 23.79 18.58 17.64
N PRO A 33 22.88 17.79 18.24
CA PRO A 33 23.23 16.92 19.35
C PRO A 33 24.39 15.99 18.96
N PRO A 34 25.28 15.62 19.90
CA PRO A 34 26.54 14.92 19.63
C PRO A 34 26.38 13.56 18.96
N HIS A 35 25.17 13.00 18.94
CA HIS A 35 24.84 11.74 18.27
C HIS A 35 24.00 11.97 17.01
N ARG A 36 24.67 12.41 15.94
CA ARG A 36 24.08 12.41 14.60
C ARG A 36 24.08 10.97 14.07
N ARG A 37 23.04 10.19 14.35
CA ARG A 37 22.81 8.89 13.68
C ARG A 37 22.46 9.18 12.21
N ARG A 38 23.44 9.15 11.32
CA ARG A 38 23.20 9.18 9.86
C ARG A 38 22.70 7.80 9.45
N GLY A 39 21.53 7.77 8.81
CA GLY A 39 20.90 6.54 8.34
C GLY A 39 20.27 5.76 9.48
N LEU A 40 18.97 5.99 9.74
CA LEU A 40 18.19 5.02 10.49
C LEU A 40 18.03 3.78 9.59
N ASN A 41 18.23 2.59 10.16
CA ASN A 41 18.05 1.34 9.42
C ASN A 41 16.61 1.26 8.92
N ARG A 42 16.46 1.06 7.61
CA ARG A 42 15.17 0.77 6.99
C ARG A 42 14.88 -0.70 7.19
N VAL A 43 13.73 -1.00 7.79
CA VAL A 43 13.27 -2.37 8.01
C VAL A 43 11.90 -2.50 7.37
N ALA A 44 11.70 -3.53 6.54
CA ALA A 44 10.36 -3.88 6.07
C ALA A 44 9.62 -4.67 7.16
N PRO A 45 8.30 -4.49 7.33
CA PRO A 45 7.51 -5.31 8.26
C PRO A 45 7.73 -6.82 8.11
N SER A 46 7.84 -7.30 6.87
CA SER A 46 8.14 -8.70 6.56
C SER A 46 9.56 -9.16 6.99
N GLN A 47 10.52 -8.25 7.08
CA GLN A 47 11.91 -8.55 7.48
C GLN A 47 12.08 -8.72 8.99
N ARG A 48 11.19 -8.17 9.82
CA ARG A 48 11.24 -8.35 11.28
C ARG A 48 11.11 -9.81 11.71
N HIS A 49 10.43 -10.63 10.91
CA HIS A 49 10.26 -12.07 11.17
C HIS A 49 11.15 -12.99 10.32
N ALA A 50 11.60 -12.53 9.14
CA ALA A 50 12.49 -13.33 8.28
C ALA A 50 13.82 -13.69 8.96
N ARG A 51 14.24 -12.93 9.99
CA ARG A 51 15.51 -13.14 10.68
C ARG A 51 15.51 -14.29 11.69
N SER A 52 14.38 -14.98 11.93
CA SER A 52 14.31 -15.98 13.00
C SER A 52 13.81 -17.39 12.63
N ILE A 53 13.00 -17.67 11.59
CA ILE A 53 12.29 -18.98 11.58
C ILE A 53 12.18 -19.71 10.21
N PHE A 54 12.67 -19.21 9.06
CA PHE A 54 12.55 -19.96 7.79
C PHE A 54 13.84 -20.01 6.94
N GLU A 55 14.77 -20.89 7.31
CA GLU A 55 15.63 -21.58 6.33
C GLU A 55 14.82 -22.74 5.72
N GLY A 56 13.90 -22.41 4.82
CA GLY A 56 13.08 -23.41 4.13
C GLY A 56 12.71 -22.88 2.77
N ARG A 57 13.32 -23.45 1.72
CA ARG A 57 13.09 -23.19 0.29
C ARG A 57 11.62 -22.88 -0.01
N GLN A 58 11.26 -21.59 -0.08
CA GLN A 58 10.16 -21.17 -0.94
C GLN A 58 10.74 -21.15 -2.37
N SER A 59 10.14 -21.92 -3.27
CA SER A 59 10.40 -21.74 -4.70
C SER A 59 10.17 -20.27 -5.06
N ASN A 60 10.98 -19.70 -5.96
CA ASN A 60 10.81 -18.33 -6.50
C ASN A 60 9.40 -18.06 -7.09
N ASP A 61 8.59 -19.11 -7.17
CA ASP A 61 7.27 -19.19 -7.77
C ASP A 61 6.14 -18.64 -6.90
N GLY A 62 6.21 -18.85 -5.57
CA GLY A 62 5.20 -18.35 -4.62
C GLY A 62 5.25 -16.82 -4.48
N THR A 63 6.45 -16.25 -4.51
CA THR A 63 6.68 -14.80 -4.39
C THR A 63 6.23 -14.04 -5.65
N GLY A 64 6.47 -14.61 -6.84
CA GLY A 64 6.07 -13.99 -8.10
C GLY A 64 4.55 -13.93 -8.28
N TRP A 65 3.85 -15.05 -8.00
CA TRP A 65 2.39 -15.07 -8.06
C TRP A 65 1.74 -14.09 -7.08
N GLY A 66 2.22 -14.06 -5.83
CA GLY A 66 1.79 -13.06 -4.86
C GLY A 66 1.91 -11.65 -5.41
N THR A 67 3.12 -11.27 -5.85
CA THR A 67 3.40 -9.92 -6.40
C THR A 67 2.44 -9.55 -7.54
N LEU A 68 2.18 -10.48 -8.46
CA LEU A 68 1.22 -10.27 -9.55
C LEU A 68 -0.22 -10.07 -9.04
N VAL A 69 -0.65 -10.89 -8.09
CA VAL A 69 -1.99 -10.78 -7.48
C VAL A 69 -2.18 -9.46 -6.74
N HIS A 70 -1.20 -9.00 -5.97
CA HIS A 70 -1.22 -7.68 -5.34
C HIS A 70 -1.35 -6.57 -6.38
N ALA A 71 -0.55 -6.63 -7.46
CA ALA A 71 -0.65 -5.66 -8.55
C ALA A 71 -2.03 -5.64 -9.20
N TRP A 72 -2.70 -6.78 -9.32
CA TRP A 72 -4.07 -6.85 -9.85
C TRP A 72 -5.14 -6.38 -8.87
N PHE A 73 -5.04 -6.72 -7.57
CA PHE A 73 -5.91 -6.14 -6.55
C PHE A 73 -5.74 -4.62 -6.47
N SER A 74 -4.53 -4.13 -6.71
CA SER A 74 -4.23 -2.70 -6.75
C SER A 74 -4.96 -1.96 -7.87
N LEU A 75 -5.60 -2.64 -8.83
CA LEU A 75 -6.45 -2.02 -9.86
C LEU A 75 -7.89 -1.81 -9.38
N ILE A 76 -8.31 -2.49 -8.32
CA ILE A 76 -9.70 -2.52 -7.85
C ILE A 76 -9.87 -1.48 -6.74
N GLU A 77 -10.56 -0.38 -7.04
CA GLU A 77 -11.10 0.47 -5.97
C GLU A 77 -12.31 -0.20 -5.35
N TRP A 78 -13.36 -0.44 -6.14
CA TRP A 78 -14.56 -1.15 -5.74
C TRP A 78 -15.03 -2.01 -6.89
N LEU A 79 -15.49 -3.23 -6.62
CA LEU A 79 -16.04 -4.09 -7.67
C LEU A 79 -17.38 -3.59 -8.20
N ASP A 80 -18.04 -2.68 -7.49
CA ASP A 80 -19.26 -2.02 -7.96
C ASP A 80 -19.00 -1.14 -9.20
N ASP A 81 -17.77 -0.65 -9.38
CA ASP A 81 -17.38 0.19 -10.53
C ASP A 81 -16.95 -0.65 -11.74
N GLY A 82 -16.97 -1.98 -11.60
CA GLY A 82 -16.48 -2.93 -12.59
C GLY A 82 -15.19 -3.62 -12.15
N ALA A 83 -14.97 -4.82 -12.67
CA ALA A 83 -13.70 -5.53 -12.49
C ALA A 83 -12.70 -5.06 -13.58
N PRO A 84 -11.38 -5.03 -13.30
CA PRO A 84 -10.36 -4.62 -14.27
C PRO A 84 -10.46 -5.46 -15.52
N THR A 85 -10.30 -4.89 -16.71
CA THR A 85 -10.30 -5.59 -17.99
C THR A 85 -9.03 -6.45 -18.15
N ASP A 86 -9.07 -7.43 -19.06
CA ASP A 86 -7.89 -8.27 -19.31
C ASP A 86 -6.70 -7.47 -19.86
N ALA A 87 -6.96 -6.37 -20.57
CA ALA A 87 -5.91 -5.45 -21.02
C ALA A 87 -5.23 -4.77 -19.82
N GLU A 88 -6.00 -4.23 -18.87
CA GLU A 88 -5.45 -3.61 -17.65
C GLU A 88 -4.65 -4.60 -16.79
N LEU A 89 -5.12 -5.86 -16.71
CA LEU A 89 -4.40 -6.93 -16.01
C LEU A 89 -3.05 -7.24 -16.69
N ARG A 90 -3.02 -7.35 -18.02
CA ARG A 90 -1.78 -7.57 -18.78
C ARG A 90 -0.82 -6.38 -18.66
N ASP A 91 -1.32 -5.16 -18.74
CA ASP A 91 -0.52 -3.94 -18.59
C ASP A 91 0.10 -3.84 -17.18
N ALA A 92 -0.66 -4.18 -16.14
CA ALA A 92 -0.15 -4.25 -14.78
C ALA A 92 0.97 -5.30 -14.63
N ALA A 93 0.80 -6.48 -15.23
CA ALA A 93 1.83 -7.52 -15.23
C ALA A 93 3.10 -7.07 -15.98
N MET A 94 2.94 -6.41 -17.13
CA MET A 94 4.06 -5.93 -17.97
C MET A 94 4.94 -4.90 -17.24
N ARG A 95 4.34 -4.03 -16.43
CA ARG A 95 5.09 -3.09 -15.57
C ARG A 95 6.00 -3.79 -14.55
N LEU A 96 5.78 -5.08 -14.30
CA LEU A 96 6.54 -5.92 -13.38
C LEU A 96 7.38 -6.98 -14.11
N GLN A 97 7.61 -6.85 -15.42
CA GLN A 97 8.35 -7.84 -16.23
C GLN A 97 9.73 -8.22 -15.65
N ASP A 98 10.44 -7.25 -15.08
CA ASP A 98 11.77 -7.49 -14.50
C ASP A 98 11.72 -8.15 -13.11
N GLN A 99 10.54 -8.18 -12.49
CA GLN A 99 10.31 -8.70 -11.13
C GLN A 99 9.59 -10.06 -11.14
N LEU A 100 8.89 -10.38 -12.23
CA LEU A 100 8.08 -11.58 -12.34
C LEU A 100 8.79 -12.67 -13.15
N PRO A 101 8.67 -13.94 -12.76
CA PRO A 101 9.25 -15.04 -13.54
C PRO A 101 8.57 -15.18 -14.90
N ALA A 102 9.36 -15.45 -15.95
CA ALA A 102 8.90 -15.56 -17.34
C ALA A 102 7.69 -16.52 -17.54
N ARG A 103 7.59 -17.58 -16.72
CA ARG A 103 6.47 -18.53 -16.77
C ARG A 103 5.11 -17.88 -16.50
N LEU A 104 5.04 -16.84 -15.67
CA LEU A 104 3.76 -16.14 -15.41
C LEU A 104 3.29 -15.38 -16.65
N PHE A 105 4.20 -14.92 -17.50
CA PHE A 105 3.87 -14.32 -18.79
C PHE A 105 3.45 -15.37 -19.83
N ALA A 106 4.10 -16.54 -19.83
CA ALA A 106 3.71 -17.65 -20.70
C ALA A 106 2.28 -18.15 -20.40
N ASP A 107 1.88 -18.19 -19.13
CA ASP A 107 0.57 -18.66 -18.68
C ASP A 107 -0.42 -17.51 -18.38
N MET A 108 -0.25 -16.33 -19.00
CA MET A 108 -0.99 -15.10 -18.64
C MET A 108 -2.52 -15.27 -18.67
N ASP A 109 -3.06 -15.93 -19.69
CA ASP A 109 -4.52 -16.10 -19.82
C ASP A 109 -5.09 -16.97 -18.69
N ARG A 110 -4.35 -18.01 -18.28
CA ARG A 110 -4.70 -18.86 -17.15
C ARG A 110 -4.62 -18.08 -15.84
N ASN A 111 -3.54 -17.31 -15.65
CA ASN A 111 -3.35 -16.48 -14.47
C ASN A 111 -4.49 -15.44 -14.31
N ILE A 112 -4.92 -14.83 -15.42
CA ILE A 112 -6.09 -13.93 -15.45
C ILE A 112 -7.36 -14.70 -15.06
N ALA A 113 -7.61 -15.88 -15.63
CA ALA A 113 -8.77 -16.69 -15.29
C ALA A 113 -8.80 -17.08 -13.80
N ASP A 114 -7.64 -17.44 -13.24
CA ASP A 114 -7.50 -17.77 -11.81
C ASP A 114 -7.79 -16.54 -10.93
N PHE A 115 -7.30 -15.36 -11.29
CA PHE A 115 -7.61 -14.12 -10.58
C PHE A 115 -9.09 -13.74 -10.67
N ARG A 116 -9.74 -13.93 -11.83
CA ARG A 116 -11.19 -13.75 -11.99
C ARG A 116 -11.96 -14.67 -11.05
N ALA A 117 -11.57 -15.93 -10.96
CA ALA A 117 -12.17 -16.88 -10.04
C ALA A 117 -11.98 -16.45 -8.58
N ILE A 118 -10.84 -15.86 -8.23
CA ILE A 118 -10.59 -15.28 -6.90
C ILE A 118 -11.58 -14.15 -6.59
N ILE A 119 -11.65 -13.11 -7.43
CA ILE A 119 -12.52 -11.95 -7.15
C ILE A 119 -14.01 -12.25 -7.27
N ALA A 120 -14.38 -13.36 -7.94
CA ALA A 120 -15.75 -13.83 -8.02
C ALA A 120 -16.23 -14.57 -6.75
N ARG A 121 -15.32 -14.97 -5.85
CA ARG A 121 -15.69 -15.66 -4.61
C ARG A 121 -16.58 -14.76 -3.75
N PRO A 122 -17.68 -15.29 -3.16
CA PRO A 122 -18.66 -14.45 -2.48
C PRO A 122 -18.08 -13.59 -1.35
N ALA A 123 -17.16 -14.12 -0.53
CA ALA A 123 -16.55 -13.38 0.56
C ALA A 123 -15.66 -12.24 0.05
N ILE A 124 -14.81 -12.50 -0.94
CA ILE A 124 -13.91 -11.50 -1.53
C ILE A 124 -14.72 -10.43 -2.28
N ARG A 125 -15.67 -10.86 -3.11
CA ARG A 125 -16.56 -9.94 -3.84
C ARG A 125 -17.28 -9.00 -2.89
N ARG A 126 -17.88 -9.54 -1.82
CA ARG A 126 -18.54 -8.76 -0.78
C ARG A 126 -17.55 -7.77 -0.15
N GLN A 127 -16.39 -8.24 0.30
CA GLN A 127 -15.39 -7.38 0.96
C GLN A 127 -14.89 -6.23 0.09
N LEU A 128 -14.85 -6.41 -1.23
CA LEU A 128 -14.45 -5.39 -2.21
C LEU A 128 -15.64 -4.58 -2.78
N SER A 129 -16.82 -4.69 -2.18
CA SER A 129 -18.01 -3.92 -2.53
C SER A 129 -18.35 -2.89 -1.45
N ARG A 130 -18.83 -1.72 -1.87
CA ARG A 130 -19.24 -0.62 -0.97
C ARG A 130 -20.35 -1.03 -0.01
N SER A 131 -21.21 -1.97 -0.41
CA SER A 131 -22.32 -2.47 0.41
C SER A 131 -21.86 -3.07 1.75
N THR A 132 -20.66 -3.65 1.81
CA THR A 132 -20.06 -4.14 3.07
C THR A 132 -19.81 -3.02 4.09
N TYR A 133 -19.71 -1.78 3.60
CA TYR A 133 -19.35 -0.62 4.38
C TYR A 133 -20.48 0.42 4.47
N ALA A 134 -21.71 0.06 4.05
CA ALA A 134 -22.84 0.99 3.95
C ALA A 134 -23.07 1.78 5.25
N ASP A 135 -22.96 1.11 6.41
CA ASP A 135 -23.19 1.72 7.73
C ASP A 135 -22.11 2.73 8.13
N ARG A 136 -20.88 2.57 7.63
CA ARG A 136 -19.73 3.41 7.99
C ARG A 136 -19.39 4.47 6.95
N GLN A 137 -19.97 4.38 5.74
CA GLN A 137 -19.78 5.29 4.62
C GLN A 137 -18.30 5.56 4.30
N PRO A 138 -17.65 4.69 3.50
CA PRO A 138 -16.22 4.82 3.23
C PRO A 138 -15.91 6.16 2.53
N ALA A 139 -15.00 6.93 3.11
CA ALA A 139 -14.61 8.24 2.62
C ALA A 139 -13.64 8.17 1.42
N ARG A 140 -12.69 7.21 1.46
CA ARG A 140 -11.76 6.91 0.37
C ARG A 140 -11.13 5.53 0.57
N VAL A 141 -10.58 4.96 -0.51
CA VAL A 141 -9.78 3.74 -0.47
C VAL A 141 -8.41 4.03 -1.05
N GLU A 142 -7.35 3.70 -0.30
CA GLU A 142 -6.00 3.67 -0.83
C GLU A 142 -5.62 2.21 -1.12
N ARG A 143 -4.96 1.97 -2.26
CA ARG A 143 -4.40 0.66 -2.64
C ARG A 143 -2.89 0.78 -2.75
N GLU A 144 -2.16 -0.25 -2.34
CA GLU A 144 -0.69 -0.27 -2.34
C GLU A 144 -0.08 0.99 -1.71
N ARG A 145 -0.63 1.38 -0.55
CA ARG A 145 -0.23 2.62 0.14
C ARG A 145 1.13 2.43 0.77
N THR A 146 2.15 2.98 0.10
CA THR A 146 3.49 3.03 0.67
C THR A 146 3.57 3.97 1.86
N PHE A 147 4.36 3.60 2.87
CA PHE A 147 4.60 4.41 4.04
C PHE A 147 6.06 4.32 4.52
N LEU A 148 6.46 5.33 5.29
CA LEU A 148 7.72 5.38 5.99
C LEU A 148 7.50 6.06 7.34
N VAL A 149 7.55 5.29 8.44
CA VAL A 149 7.35 5.82 9.79
C VAL A 149 8.58 5.55 10.64
N ARG A 150 8.88 6.48 11.56
CA ARG A 150 9.95 6.28 12.54
C ARG A 150 9.40 5.55 13.76
N GLN A 151 9.98 4.42 14.10
CA GLN A 151 9.66 3.67 15.30
C GLN A 151 10.92 3.55 16.17
N GLY A 152 11.03 4.43 17.17
CA GLY A 152 12.25 4.59 17.96
C GLY A 152 13.45 5.00 17.10
N ASP A 153 14.41 4.09 16.97
CA ASP A 153 15.65 4.27 16.21
C ASP A 153 15.64 3.60 14.83
N GLU A 154 14.49 3.10 14.38
CA GLU A 154 14.31 2.48 13.06
C GLU A 154 13.36 3.28 12.18
N LEU A 155 13.49 3.10 10.87
CA LEU A 155 12.48 3.51 9.89
C LEU A 155 11.77 2.27 9.37
N LEU A 156 10.49 2.14 9.72
CA LEU A 156 9.62 1.11 9.18
C LEU A 156 9.11 1.58 7.82
N ALA A 157 9.39 0.81 6.77
CA ALA A 157 8.95 1.09 5.41
C ALA A 157 8.14 -0.08 4.87
N GLY A 158 6.96 0.16 4.32
CA GLY A 158 6.12 -0.91 3.77
C GLY A 158 5.10 -0.41 2.76
N SER A 159 4.32 -1.34 2.23
CA SER A 159 3.12 -1.07 1.44
C SER A 159 1.94 -1.74 2.14
N ILE A 160 0.84 -1.00 2.29
CA ILE A 160 -0.43 -1.55 2.76
C ILE A 160 -1.26 -1.86 1.52
N ASP A 161 -1.62 -3.12 1.31
CA ASP A 161 -2.33 -3.55 0.10
C ASP A 161 -3.62 -2.75 -0.13
N ARG A 162 -4.42 -2.58 0.94
CA ARG A 162 -5.65 -1.82 0.89
C ARG A 162 -5.98 -1.21 2.23
N LEU A 163 -6.30 0.09 2.20
CA LEU A 163 -6.67 0.89 3.36
C LEU A 163 -7.97 1.63 3.07
N VAL A 164 -9.04 1.25 3.76
CA VAL A 164 -10.35 1.89 3.67
C VAL A 164 -10.47 2.91 4.79
N TRP A 165 -10.78 4.15 4.43
CA TRP A 165 -10.94 5.24 5.39
C TRP A 165 -12.42 5.50 5.66
N PHE A 166 -12.75 5.77 6.92
CA PHE A 166 -14.07 6.22 7.38
C PHE A 166 -13.94 7.55 8.09
N SER A 167 -15.05 8.20 8.41
CA SER A 167 -15.04 9.45 9.18
C SER A 167 -14.45 9.29 10.58
N ASP A 168 -14.56 8.11 11.17
CA ASP A 168 -14.25 7.84 12.57
C ASP A 168 -13.13 6.82 12.79
N GLY A 169 -12.56 6.27 11.71
CA GLY A 169 -11.66 5.12 11.77
C GLY A 169 -11.08 4.72 10.41
N ALA A 170 -10.37 3.61 10.39
CA ALA A 170 -9.84 2.99 9.19
C ALA A 170 -9.95 1.47 9.25
N GLU A 171 -9.74 0.82 8.12
CA GLU A 171 -9.62 -0.63 8.04
C GLU A 171 -8.54 -1.03 7.04
N ILE A 172 -7.61 -1.85 7.52
CA ILE A 172 -6.52 -2.42 6.74
C ILE A 172 -6.95 -3.81 6.27
N LEU A 173 -6.78 -4.07 4.97
CA LEU A 173 -6.89 -5.39 4.40
C LEU A 173 -5.55 -5.78 3.82
N ASP A 174 -5.14 -7.01 4.06
CA ASP A 174 -3.93 -7.59 3.51
C ASP A 174 -4.29 -8.92 2.82
N PHE A 175 -3.87 -9.05 1.56
CA PHE A 175 -4.19 -10.17 0.70
C PHE A 175 -3.12 -11.24 0.78
N LYS A 176 -3.53 -12.45 1.14
CA LYS A 176 -2.65 -13.62 1.23
C LYS A 176 -2.98 -14.62 0.13
N THR A 177 -1.98 -15.04 -0.63
CA THR A 177 -2.11 -16.06 -1.68
C THR A 177 -1.82 -17.47 -1.19
N ASP A 178 -1.56 -17.65 0.11
CA ASP A 178 -1.27 -18.93 0.73
C ASP A 178 -2.39 -19.95 0.47
N ALA A 179 -1.99 -21.18 0.13
CA ALA A 179 -2.89 -22.32 0.14
C ALA A 179 -3.15 -22.74 1.58
N VAL A 180 -4.41 -22.71 2.01
CA VAL A 180 -4.81 -23.15 3.35
C VAL A 180 -5.65 -24.41 3.20
N ALA A 181 -5.09 -25.55 3.62
CA ALA A 181 -5.69 -26.86 3.39
C ALA A 181 -6.76 -27.23 4.43
N ASP A 182 -6.59 -26.77 5.68
CA ASP A 182 -7.44 -27.13 6.80
C ASP A 182 -7.51 -25.98 7.84
N PRO A 183 -8.44 -26.05 8.83
CA PRO A 183 -8.58 -25.01 9.85
C PRO A 183 -7.32 -24.78 10.70
N LEU A 184 -6.53 -25.81 10.99
CA LEU A 184 -5.30 -25.66 11.78
C LEU A 184 -4.22 -24.93 10.98
N ALA A 185 -4.13 -25.19 9.68
CA ALA A 185 -3.27 -24.44 8.76
C ALA A 185 -3.71 -22.97 8.67
N LEU A 186 -5.03 -22.69 8.71
CA LEU A 186 -5.56 -21.33 8.72
C LEU A 186 -5.10 -20.58 9.98
N GLU A 187 -5.27 -21.17 11.15
CA GLU A 187 -4.88 -20.57 12.43
C GLU A 187 -3.39 -20.23 12.45
N LYS A 188 -2.54 -21.15 11.99
CA LYS A 188 -1.09 -20.92 11.87
C LYS A 188 -0.76 -19.78 10.90
N ALA A 189 -1.43 -19.73 9.75
CA ALA A 189 -1.22 -18.67 8.77
C ALA A 189 -1.68 -17.30 9.31
N VAL A 190 -2.80 -17.28 10.04
CA VAL A 190 -3.30 -16.07 10.71
C VAL A 190 -2.27 -15.55 11.72
N GLU A 191 -1.76 -16.41 12.58
CA GLU A 191 -0.79 -16.00 13.60
C GLU A 191 0.53 -15.53 12.98
N PHE A 192 1.00 -16.21 11.93
CA PHE A 192 2.20 -15.81 11.20
C PHE A 192 2.06 -14.40 10.59
N HIS A 193 0.89 -14.07 10.04
CA HIS A 193 0.67 -12.80 9.35
C HIS A 193 0.18 -11.67 10.29
N ARG A 194 -0.25 -12.00 11.52
CA ARG A 194 -0.75 -11.03 12.51
C ARG A 194 0.24 -9.90 12.78
N VAL A 195 1.50 -10.24 13.06
CA VAL A 195 2.50 -9.23 13.46
C VAL A 195 2.82 -8.23 12.34
N GLN A 196 2.76 -8.70 11.09
CA GLN A 196 2.90 -7.81 9.92
C GLN A 196 1.76 -6.79 9.87
N LEU A 197 0.53 -7.23 10.11
CA LEU A 197 -0.65 -6.36 10.10
C LEU A 197 -0.66 -5.38 11.28
N GLU A 198 -0.24 -5.84 12.45
CA GLU A 198 -0.05 -4.97 13.62
C GLU A 198 0.96 -3.85 13.31
N SER A 199 2.05 -4.18 12.61
CA SER A 199 3.02 -3.15 12.16
C SER A 199 2.40 -2.13 11.19
N TYR A 200 1.43 -2.53 10.37
CA TYR A 200 0.67 -1.60 9.52
C TYR A 200 -0.29 -0.74 10.34
N ARG A 201 -0.97 -1.34 11.33
CA ARG A 201 -1.87 -0.61 12.23
C ARG A 201 -1.11 0.47 13.01
N ASP A 202 0.06 0.12 13.55
CA ASP A 202 0.96 1.06 14.21
C ASP A 202 1.36 2.21 13.28
N ALA A 203 1.72 1.89 12.03
CA ALA A 203 2.11 2.90 11.05
C ALA A 203 0.94 3.85 10.73
N VAL A 204 -0.27 3.32 10.51
CA VAL A 204 -1.47 4.13 10.26
C VAL A 204 -1.82 4.98 11.48
N ALA A 205 -1.76 4.42 12.69
CA ALA A 205 -1.99 5.15 13.94
C ALA A 205 -1.00 6.31 14.09
N LEU A 206 0.30 6.08 13.85
CA LEU A 206 1.34 7.11 13.90
C LEU A 206 1.15 8.20 12.84
N MET A 207 0.82 7.82 11.61
CA MET A 207 0.62 8.77 10.51
C MET A 207 -0.61 9.67 10.69
N THR A 208 -1.63 9.17 11.38
CA THR A 208 -2.93 9.87 11.53
C THR A 208 -3.23 10.37 12.93
N GLN A 209 -2.39 10.02 13.91
CA GLN A 209 -2.63 10.25 15.34
C GLN A 209 -3.95 9.64 15.85
N MET A 210 -4.44 8.61 15.16
CA MET A 210 -5.66 7.90 15.52
C MET A 210 -5.35 6.79 16.55
N PRO A 211 -6.22 6.54 17.54
CA PRO A 211 -6.12 5.36 18.38
C PRO A 211 -6.17 4.07 17.55
N GLU A 212 -5.30 3.10 17.85
CA GLU A 212 -5.29 1.79 17.18
C GLU A 212 -6.64 1.07 17.24
N SER A 213 -7.42 1.29 18.31
CA SER A 213 -8.76 0.72 18.48
C SER A 213 -9.77 1.17 17.41
N LYS A 214 -9.45 2.21 16.65
CA LYS A 214 -10.25 2.70 15.52
C LYS A 214 -9.76 2.22 14.16
N ILE A 215 -8.72 1.38 14.14
CA ILE A 215 -8.11 0.83 12.93
C ILE A 215 -8.31 -0.69 12.95
N ALA A 216 -9.32 -1.16 12.23
CA ALA A 216 -9.60 -2.59 12.09
C ALA A 216 -8.59 -3.26 11.15
N MET A 217 -8.35 -4.55 11.36
CA MET A 217 -7.42 -5.35 10.57
C MET A 217 -8.13 -6.59 10.03
N ARG A 218 -7.92 -6.91 8.75
CA ARG A 218 -8.45 -8.13 8.13
C ARG A 218 -7.41 -8.80 7.24
N LEU A 219 -7.23 -10.11 7.44
CA LEU A 219 -6.51 -10.96 6.50
C LEU A 219 -7.48 -11.53 5.48
N VAL A 220 -7.14 -11.43 4.20
CA VAL A 220 -7.93 -11.94 3.08
C VAL A 220 -7.15 -13.07 2.42
N PHE A 221 -7.48 -14.31 2.77
CA PHE A 221 -6.91 -15.48 2.12
C PHE A 221 -7.61 -15.73 0.79
N THR A 222 -6.91 -15.40 -0.29
CA THR A 222 -7.48 -15.31 -1.64
C THR A 222 -7.80 -16.68 -2.23
N GLN A 223 -6.93 -17.67 -2.01
CA GLN A 223 -7.08 -19.05 -2.49
C GLN A 223 -8.15 -19.92 -1.79
N PRO A 224 -8.47 -19.74 -0.50
CA PRO A 224 -9.66 -20.35 0.11
C PRO A 224 -10.88 -19.42 0.11
N GLY A 225 -10.71 -18.11 -0.12
CA GLY A 225 -11.81 -17.14 -0.12
C GLY A 225 -12.31 -16.86 1.29
N VAL A 226 -11.39 -16.87 2.25
CA VAL A 226 -11.69 -16.71 3.69
C VAL A 226 -11.15 -15.37 4.16
N ILE A 227 -11.95 -14.68 4.97
CA ILE A 227 -11.61 -13.38 5.56
C ILE A 227 -11.58 -13.55 7.06
N VAL A 228 -10.46 -13.20 7.69
CA VAL A 228 -10.26 -13.31 9.12
C VAL A 228 -10.06 -11.92 9.71
N PRO A 229 -10.98 -11.42 10.56
CA PRO A 229 -10.75 -10.22 11.35
C PRO A 229 -9.74 -10.50 12.47
N LEU A 230 -8.90 -9.51 12.80
CA LEU A 230 -7.88 -9.59 13.84
C LEU A 230 -8.09 -8.59 14.98
#